data_AF-A0A2D6PID5-F1
#
_entry.id   AF-A0A2D6PID5-F1
#
_cell.length_a   1.000
_cell.length_b   1.000
_cell.length_c   1.000
_cell.angle_alpha   90.00
_cell.angle_beta   90.00
_cell.angle_gamma   90.00
#
_symmetry.space_group_name_H-M   'P 1'
#
loop_
_entity.id
_entity.type
_entity.pdbx_description
1 polymer ?
#
loop_
_entity_poly.entity_id
_entity_poly.type
_entity_poly.pdbx_seq_one_letter_code
_entity_poly.pdbx_strand_id
1 'polypeptide(L)' 'MKALVVVAHPDDELIWMGGFILKNKDWTFDVVSLCRKDDLDRAPKFKKVCEELNVHYCKMSDLEDEDLNNV' A
#
# COMPACT_ATOMS: atom_id res chain seq x y z
N MET A 1 -3.75 17.54 -6.13
CA MET A 1 -2.73 17.34 -5.06
C MET A 1 -2.05 16.01 -5.28
N LYS A 2 -0.80 15.82 -4.83
CA LYS A 2 -0.11 14.52 -4.87
C LYS A 2 0.17 14.04 -3.44
N ALA A 3 -0.08 12.78 -3.16
CA ALA A 3 0.17 12.18 -1.85
C ALA A 3 0.77 10.78 -2.00
N LEU A 4 1.69 10.44 -1.10
CA LEU A 4 2.27 9.11 -0.98
C LEU A 4 1.79 8.48 0.32
N VAL A 5 1.21 7.30 0.23
CA VAL A 5 0.78 6.48 1.36
C VAL A 5 1.81 5.37 1.53
N VAL A 6 2.52 5.37 2.66
CA VAL A 6 3.49 4.31 3.00
C VAL A 6 2.94 3.54 4.19
N VAL A 7 2.88 2.22 4.05
CA VAL A 7 2.37 1.31 5.08
C VAL A 7 3.33 0.16 5.32
N ALA A 8 3.31 -0.40 6.54
CA ALA A 8 4.13 -1.55 6.87
C ALA A 8 3.64 -2.78 6.11
N HIS A 9 2.37 -3.13 6.29
CA HIS A 9 1.79 -4.35 5.74
C HIS A 9 0.76 -4.06 4.65
N PRO A 10 0.56 -4.97 3.68
CA PRO A 10 -0.60 -4.88 2.80
C PRO A 10 -1.88 -5.02 3.63
N ASP A 11 -2.92 -4.28 3.25
CA ASP A 11 -4.23 -4.07 3.90
C ASP A 11 -4.28 -2.79 4.74
N ASP A 12 -3.15 -2.35 5.31
CA ASP A 12 -3.11 -1.12 6.11
C ASP A 12 -3.61 0.07 5.28
N GLU A 13 -3.22 0.19 4.01
CA GLU A 13 -3.61 1.28 3.12
C GLU A 13 -5.14 1.43 3.02
N LEU A 14 -5.86 0.32 3.11
CA LEU A 14 -7.31 0.30 3.06
C LEU A 14 -7.92 0.59 4.44
N ILE A 15 -7.38 -0.01 5.51
CA ILE A 15 -7.90 0.12 6.88
C ILE A 15 -7.86 1.57 7.36
N TRP A 16 -6.75 2.28 7.17
CA TRP A 16 -6.60 3.65 7.70
C TRP A 16 -6.75 4.76 6.64
N MET A 17 -6.42 4.51 5.36
CA MET A 17 -6.55 5.53 4.29
C MET A 17 -7.66 5.30 3.28
N GLY A 18 -8.25 4.10 3.20
CA GLY A 18 -9.19 3.76 2.14
C GLY A 18 -10.33 4.78 2.00
N GLY A 19 -10.94 5.16 3.12
CA GLY A 19 -12.00 6.17 3.13
C GLY A 19 -11.53 7.57 2.70
N PHE A 20 -10.29 7.95 3.03
CA PHE A 20 -9.73 9.24 2.62
C PHE A 20 -9.43 9.26 1.12
N ILE A 21 -8.82 8.20 0.59
CA ILE A 21 -8.54 8.06 -0.85
C ILE A 21 -9.85 8.15 -1.64
N LEU A 22 -10.87 7.38 -1.23
CA LEU A 22 -12.19 7.37 -1.89
C LEU A 22 -12.92 8.72 -1.85
N LYS A 23 -12.69 9.53 -0.81
CA LYS A 23 -13.29 10.86 -0.68
C LYS A 23 -12.60 11.92 -1.54
N ASN A 24 -11.31 11.75 -1.86
CA ASN A 24 -10.48 12.74 -2.55
C ASN A 24 -10.05 12.24 -3.94
N LYS A 25 -10.98 11.80 -4.77
CA LYS A 25 -10.69 11.20 -6.10
C LYS A 25 -10.02 12.16 -7.10
N ASP A 26 -10.02 13.46 -6.83
CA ASP A 26 -9.32 14.48 -7.61
C ASP A 26 -7.81 14.56 -7.28
N TRP A 27 -7.35 13.81 -6.27
CA TRP A 27 -5.94 13.72 -5.91
C TRP A 27 -5.26 12.54 -6.62
N THR A 28 -3.95 12.66 -6.80
CA THR A 28 -3.11 11.56 -7.26
C THR A 28 -2.48 10.90 -6.04
N PHE A 29 -2.81 9.63 -5.83
CA PHE A 29 -2.25 8.82 -4.74
C PHE A 29 -1.30 7.76 -5.29
N ASP A 30 -0.11 7.67 -4.69
CA ASP A 30 0.78 6.53 -4.83
C ASP A 30 0.79 5.76 -3.50
N VAL A 31 0.89 4.42 -3.53
CA VAL A 31 0.82 3.56 -2.34
C VAL A 31 1.99 2.58 -2.30
N VAL A 32 2.68 2.49 -1.16
CA VAL A 32 3.79 1.54 -0.97
C VAL A 32 3.57 0.72 0.30
N SER A 33 3.61 -0.61 0.16
CA SER A 33 3.75 -1.54 1.28
C SER A 33 5.22 -1.92 1.47
N LEU A 34 5.72 -1.87 2.70
CA LEU A 34 7.11 -2.19 3.00
C LEU A 34 7.38 -3.70 3.01
N CYS A 35 6.40 -4.49 3.43
CA CYS A 35 6.55 -5.94 3.62
C CYS A 35 5.73 -6.75 2.60
N ARG A 36 6.01 -8.07 2.56
CA ARG A 36 5.16 -9.12 1.96
C ARG A 36 4.92 -9.03 0.44
N LYS A 37 5.86 -8.50 -0.34
CA LYS A 37 5.77 -8.49 -1.81
C LYS A 37 5.70 -9.91 -2.41
N ASP A 38 6.42 -10.86 -1.83
CA ASP A 38 6.49 -12.25 -2.31
C ASP A 38 5.45 -13.18 -1.66
N ASP A 39 4.57 -12.65 -0.80
CA ASP A 39 3.45 -13.39 -0.22
C ASP A 39 2.39 -13.71 -1.29
N LEU A 40 2.27 -15.00 -1.64
CA LEU A 40 1.42 -15.48 -2.72
C LEU A 40 -0.09 -15.27 -2.48
N ASP A 41 -0.52 -15.03 -1.23
CA ASP A 41 -1.92 -14.74 -0.91
C ASP A 41 -2.17 -13.22 -0.80
N ARG A 42 -1.26 -12.50 -0.16
CA ARG A 42 -1.44 -11.08 0.21
C ARG A 42 -1.09 -10.11 -0.92
N ALA A 43 0.02 -10.35 -1.63
CA ALA A 43 0.47 -9.48 -2.71
C ALA A 43 -0.55 -9.29 -3.85
N PRO A 44 -1.24 -10.34 -4.36
CA PRO A 44 -2.27 -10.14 -5.38
C PRO A 44 -3.49 -9.35 -4.86
N LYS A 45 -3.83 -9.49 -3.58
CA LYS A 45 -4.95 -8.75 -2.96
C LYS A 45 -4.62 -7.26 -2.83
N PHE A 46 -3.42 -6.92 -2.38
CA PHE A 46 -2.94 -5.53 -2.31
C PHE A 46 -3.02 -4.83 -3.68
N LYS A 47 -2.52 -5.50 -4.74
CA LYS A 47 -2.60 -4.96 -6.11
C LYS A 47 -4.03 -4.72 -6.54
N LYS A 48 -4.92 -5.68 -6.30
CA LYS A 48 -6.35 -5.55 -6.60
C LYS A 48 -6.98 -4.37 -5.85
N VAL A 49 -6.69 -4.20 -4.56
CA VAL A 49 -7.19 -3.07 -3.77
C VAL A 49 -6.69 -1.74 -4.32
N CYS A 50 -5.41 -1.65 -4.68
CA CYS A 50 -4.84 -0.47 -5.32
C CYS A 50 -5.54 -0.12 -6.64
N GLU A 51 -5.82 -1.11 -7.48
CA GLU A 51 -6.59 -0.94 -8.73
C GLU A 51 -8.02 -0.43 -8.45
N GLU A 52 -8.74 -1.04 -7.50
CA GLU A 52 -10.10 -0.64 -7.12
C GLU A 52 -10.16 0.77 -6.51
N LEU A 53 -9.10 1.18 -5.81
CA LEU A 53 -8.95 2.54 -5.27
C LEU A 53 -8.49 3.57 -6.32
N ASN A 54 -8.20 3.15 -7.55
CA ASN A 54 -7.67 3.97 -8.64
C ASN A 54 -6.40 4.74 -8.23
N VAL A 55 -5.48 4.07 -7.52
CA VAL A 55 -4.18 4.65 -7.18
C VAL A 55 -3.32 4.72 -8.44
N HIS A 56 -2.55 5.79 -8.57
CA HIS A 56 -1.73 6.05 -9.75
C HIS A 56 -0.53 5.12 -9.85
N TYR A 57 0.09 4.81 -8.70
CA TYR A 57 1.20 3.87 -8.61
C TYR A 57 1.08 3.05 -7.33
N CYS A 58 1.39 1.76 -7.40
CA CYS A 58 1.55 0.92 -6.21
C CYS A 58 2.79 0.03 -6.28
N LYS A 59 3.44 -0.19 -5.13
CA LYS A 59 4.59 -1.08 -5.01
C LYS A 59 4.63 -1.78 -3.66
N MET A 60 5.23 -2.96 -3.64
CA MET A 60 5.53 -3.70 -2.42
C MET A 60 7.04 -3.98 -2.35
N SER A 61 7.56 -4.19 -1.15
CA SER A 61 8.90 -4.71 -0.87
C SER A 61 8.81 -5.92 0.09
N ASP A 62 9.92 -6.58 0.34
CA ASP A 62 10.06 -7.68 1.31
C ASP A 62 10.98 -7.23 2.46
N LEU A 63 10.73 -6.03 3.00
CA LEU A 63 11.41 -5.57 4.21
C LEU A 63 10.71 -6.21 5.40
N GLU A 64 11.23 -7.30 5.95
CA GLU A 64 10.58 -7.97 7.07
C GLU A 64 10.89 -7.26 8.40
N ASP A 65 10.00 -7.37 9.39
CA ASP A 65 10.20 -6.76 10.72
C ASP A 65 11.51 -7.19 11.38
N GLU A 66 11.95 -8.42 11.07
CA GLU A 66 13.20 -9.01 11.54
C GLU A 66 14.43 -8.26 11.02
N ASP A 67 14.36 -7.70 9.81
CA ASP A 67 15.44 -6.93 9.20
C ASP A 67 15.63 -5.56 9.87
N LEU A 68 14.56 -5.00 10.44
CA LEU A 68 14.59 -3.71 11.13
C LEU A 68 15.33 -3.73 12.47
N ASN A 69 15.53 -4.91 13.06
CA ASN A 69 16.29 -5.05 14.32
C ASN A 69 17.80 -4.91 14.12
N ASN A 70 18.27 -4.89 12.86
CA ASN A 70 19.69 -4.80 12.50
C ASN A 70 20.08 -3.43 11.92
N VAL A 71 19.22 -2.42 12.06
CA VAL A 71 19.41 -1.06 11.57
C VAL A 71 19.78 -0.10 12.70
#